data_AF-Q5EZ41-F1
#
_entry.id   AF-Q5EZ41-F1
#
_cell.length_a   1.000
_cell.length_b   1.000
_cell.length_c   1.000
_cell.angle_alpha   90.00
_cell.angle_beta   90.00
_cell.angle_gamma   90.00
#
_symmetry.space_group_name_H-M   'P 1'
#
loop_
_entity.id
_entity.type
_entity.pdbx_description
1 polymer ?
#
loop_
_entity_poly.entity_id
_entity_poly.type
_entity_poly.pdbx_seq_one_letter_code
_entity_poly.pdbx_strand_id
1 'polypeptide(L)'
;GGWWYKPEYIFNELNINSAMTAPDHNETIDLASNIAGTYNVGGYAYTGGGRRITRAEISTDGGKHWEMAKINQIEKPTDYGMYWCWVWWNYDLKVADLVGCKEIWCRAWDEANNCQPNDPTWNLMGMGNNQVFRVKVHMAKDVNGKHVFQFEHPTRPGQQEGGWMTKLSEKPDSAGFGRLLEQGQTVKEEAAPAAAPAAKSDKRITAAEVRKHNKEEDVWIIVNNKVYDCTEYLDLHPGGAES
;
A
#
# COMPACT_ATOMS: atom_id res chain seq x y z
N GLY A 1 -7.72 -15.59 -21.00
CA GLY A 1 -6.46 -15.98 -20.34
C GLY A 1 -5.29 -15.35 -21.09
N GLY A 2 -4.13 -15.20 -20.46
CA GLY A 2 -2.93 -14.61 -21.10
C GLY A 2 -2.50 -13.23 -20.59
N TRP A 3 -3.06 -12.75 -19.47
CA TRP A 3 -2.75 -11.43 -18.90
C TRP A 3 -1.26 -11.19 -18.66
N TRP A 4 -0.50 -12.21 -18.26
CA TRP A 4 0.93 -12.12 -17.96
C TRP A 4 1.85 -12.05 -19.19
N TYR A 5 1.34 -12.36 -20.37
CA TYR A 5 2.13 -12.41 -21.61
C TYR A 5 1.80 -11.24 -22.55
N LYS A 6 0.97 -10.31 -22.09
CA LYS A 6 0.61 -9.11 -22.83
C LYS A 6 1.70 -8.05 -22.68
N PRO A 7 2.39 -7.67 -23.77
CA PRO A 7 3.51 -6.74 -23.69
C PRO A 7 3.09 -5.35 -23.18
N GLU A 8 1.82 -4.97 -23.31
CA GLU A 8 1.27 -3.69 -22.86
C GLU A 8 1.30 -3.53 -21.33
N TYR A 9 1.45 -4.62 -20.57
CA TYR A 9 1.51 -4.60 -19.11
C TYR A 9 2.93 -4.75 -18.55
N ILE A 10 3.94 -4.79 -19.42
CA ILE A 10 5.34 -4.80 -19.00
C ILE A 10 5.70 -3.42 -18.44
N PHE A 11 6.16 -3.40 -17.20
CA PHE A 11 6.55 -2.18 -16.50
C PHE A 11 8.02 -1.85 -16.80
N ASN A 12 8.26 -0.91 -17.72
CA ASN A 12 9.61 -0.47 -18.08
C ASN A 12 9.99 0.84 -17.39
N GLU A 13 9.24 1.91 -17.65
CA GLU A 13 9.46 3.22 -17.04
C GLU A 13 8.62 3.39 -15.77
N LEU A 14 9.23 3.99 -14.73
CA LEU A 14 8.50 4.40 -13.54
C LEU A 14 7.48 5.50 -13.89
N ASN A 15 6.32 5.46 -13.22
CA ASN A 15 5.38 6.57 -13.20
C ASN A 15 5.87 7.71 -12.30
N ILE A 16 5.28 8.90 -12.46
CA ILE A 16 5.48 10.04 -11.55
C ILE A 16 5.07 9.64 -10.13
N ASN A 17 5.94 9.93 -9.15
CA ASN A 17 5.68 9.64 -7.74
C ASN A 17 6.32 10.70 -6.84
N SER A 18 5.74 10.89 -5.67
CA SER A 18 6.30 11.70 -4.58
C SER A 18 5.82 11.18 -3.23
N ALA A 19 6.63 11.39 -2.21
CA ALA A 19 6.31 11.04 -0.84
C ALA A 19 6.92 12.06 0.13
N MET A 20 6.33 12.17 1.31
CA MET A 20 6.84 13.04 2.38
C MET A 20 7.80 12.27 3.27
N THR A 21 8.90 12.92 3.63
CA THR A 21 9.87 12.44 4.63
C THR A 21 9.77 13.24 5.92
N ALA A 22 9.30 14.48 5.87
CA ALA A 22 9.02 15.31 7.03
C ALA A 22 7.60 15.88 6.91
N PRO A 23 6.76 15.79 7.94
CA PRO A 23 7.07 15.32 9.30
C PRO A 23 7.26 13.81 9.41
N ASP A 24 8.01 13.36 10.40
CA ASP A 24 8.22 11.94 10.73
C ASP A 24 6.96 11.29 11.30
N HIS A 25 6.90 9.95 11.22
CA HIS A 25 5.81 9.20 11.83
C HIS A 25 5.85 9.35 13.36
N ASN A 26 4.73 9.78 13.95
CA ASN A 26 4.56 10.16 15.36
C ASN A 26 5.35 11.39 15.81
N GLU A 27 5.93 12.17 14.88
CA GLU A 27 6.48 13.47 15.24
C GLU A 27 5.38 14.37 15.82
N THR A 28 5.76 15.20 16.79
CA THR A 28 4.85 16.15 17.43
C THR A 28 5.34 17.58 17.33
N ILE A 29 4.40 18.51 17.13
CA ILE A 29 4.64 19.96 17.16
C ILE A 29 3.74 20.57 18.24
N ASP A 30 4.34 21.26 19.21
CA ASP A 30 3.62 22.03 20.23
C ASP A 30 2.87 23.19 19.57
N LEU A 31 1.54 23.18 19.71
CA LEU A 31 0.66 24.20 19.16
C LEU A 31 0.94 25.59 19.75
N ALA A 32 1.00 25.70 21.08
CA ALA A 32 1.08 27.00 21.74
C ALA A 32 2.42 27.68 21.48
N SER A 33 3.49 26.89 21.45
CA SER A 33 4.85 27.39 21.26
C SER A 33 5.15 27.75 19.80
N ASN A 34 4.49 27.10 18.83
CA ASN A 34 4.85 27.22 17.41
C ASN A 34 3.75 27.82 16.52
N ILE A 35 2.59 28.23 17.04
CA ILE A 35 1.45 28.69 16.21
C ILE A 35 1.79 29.82 15.24
N ALA A 36 2.69 30.74 15.62
CA ALA A 36 3.13 31.85 14.79
C ALA A 36 4.29 31.50 13.84
N GLY A 37 4.84 30.28 13.97
CA GLY A 37 5.98 29.81 13.20
C GLY A 37 5.59 29.01 11.96
N THR A 38 6.62 28.53 11.28
CA THR A 38 6.51 27.62 10.15
C THR A 38 7.19 26.29 10.47
N TYR A 39 6.68 25.23 9.87
CA TYR A 39 7.26 23.90 9.89
C TYR A 39 7.73 23.54 8.48
N ASN A 40 8.96 23.05 8.36
CA ASN A 40 9.52 22.67 7.07
C ASN A 40 9.05 21.26 6.70
N VAL A 41 7.99 21.18 5.91
CA VAL A 41 7.53 19.92 5.30
C VAL A 41 8.48 19.58 4.17
N GLY A 42 8.86 18.31 4.06
CA GLY A 42 9.86 17.89 3.08
C GLY A 42 9.60 16.50 2.54
N GLY A 43 10.15 16.23 1.37
CA GLY A 43 10.04 14.94 0.74
C GLY A 43 10.84 14.86 -0.55
N TYR A 44 10.59 13.80 -1.30
CA TYR A 44 11.21 13.56 -2.60
C TYR A 44 10.16 13.33 -3.69
N ALA A 45 10.58 13.47 -4.94
CA ALA A 45 9.80 13.14 -6.11
C ALA A 45 10.68 12.52 -7.19
N TYR A 46 10.13 11.62 -7.99
CA TYR A 46 10.79 10.99 -9.12
C TYR A 46 9.80 10.63 -10.23
N THR A 47 10.30 10.41 -11.44
CA THR A 47 9.54 9.90 -12.59
C THR A 47 10.49 9.07 -13.45
N GLY A 48 9.95 8.17 -14.27
CA GLY A 48 10.73 7.35 -15.19
C GLY A 48 11.08 8.06 -16.50
N GLY A 49 11.76 7.34 -17.38
CA GLY A 49 12.02 7.79 -18.76
C GLY A 49 12.92 9.02 -18.90
N GLY A 50 13.67 9.36 -17.85
CA GLY A 50 14.57 10.52 -17.85
C GLY A 50 13.85 11.87 -17.76
N ARG A 51 12.54 11.86 -17.43
CA ARG A 51 11.72 13.07 -17.42
C ARG A 51 12.06 13.97 -16.23
N ARG A 52 12.03 15.28 -16.46
CA ARG A 52 12.21 16.26 -15.39
C ARG A 52 10.97 16.38 -14.51
N ILE A 53 11.17 16.42 -13.19
CA ILE A 53 10.14 16.90 -12.25
C ILE A 53 10.03 18.41 -12.37
N THR A 54 8.84 18.91 -12.71
CA THR A 54 8.59 20.34 -12.91
C THR A 54 7.99 21.01 -11.69
N ARG A 55 7.17 20.27 -10.91
CA ARG A 55 6.43 20.81 -9.77
C ARG A 55 6.27 19.76 -8.67
N ALA A 56 6.33 20.21 -7.43
CA ALA A 56 5.86 19.48 -6.27
C ALA A 56 4.88 20.40 -5.54
N GLU A 57 3.72 19.87 -5.15
CA GLU A 57 2.61 20.64 -4.63
C GLU A 57 2.14 20.04 -3.29
N ILE A 58 1.79 20.92 -2.35
CA ILE A 58 1.27 20.57 -1.04
C ILE A 58 -0.16 21.09 -0.89
N SER A 59 -0.99 20.32 -0.20
CA SER A 59 -2.35 20.70 0.16
C SER A 59 -2.62 20.35 1.62
N THR A 60 -3.29 21.24 2.35
CA THR A 60 -3.75 21.03 3.73
C THR A 60 -5.27 20.99 3.87
N ASP A 61 -6.01 21.06 2.77
CA ASP A 61 -7.48 21.16 2.75
C ASP A 61 -8.18 20.02 1.99
N GLY A 62 -7.48 18.90 1.81
CA GLY A 62 -7.98 17.72 1.11
C GLY A 62 -7.94 17.84 -0.41
N GLY A 63 -6.99 18.61 -0.94
CA GLY A 63 -6.70 18.72 -2.37
C GLY A 63 -7.55 19.76 -3.09
N LYS A 64 -8.19 20.70 -2.38
CA LYS A 64 -8.98 21.77 -3.00
C LYS A 64 -8.06 22.91 -3.46
N HIS A 65 -7.08 23.28 -2.63
CA HIS A 65 -6.05 24.25 -2.98
C HIS A 65 -4.67 23.62 -2.87
N TRP A 66 -3.78 24.01 -3.78
CA TRP A 66 -2.43 23.47 -3.88
C TRP A 66 -1.41 24.60 -3.87
N GLU A 67 -0.38 24.43 -3.05
CA GLU A 67 0.72 25.38 -2.88
C GLU A 67 2.02 24.77 -3.41
N MET A 68 2.84 25.61 -4.03
CA MET A 68 4.05 25.17 -4.69
C MET A 68 5.18 24.96 -3.69
N ALA A 69 5.72 23.75 -3.62
CA ALA A 69 6.95 23.44 -2.89
C ALA A 69 8.19 23.88 -3.68
N LYS A 70 9.27 24.18 -2.95
CA LYS A 70 10.56 24.49 -3.53
C LYS A 70 11.29 23.20 -3.87
N ILE A 71 11.49 22.95 -5.15
CA ILE A 71 12.31 21.84 -5.64
C ILE A 71 13.79 22.17 -5.50
N ASN A 72 14.54 21.25 -4.91
CA ASN A 72 16.00 21.24 -4.86
C ASN A 72 16.53 20.19 -5.85
N GLN A 73 16.83 20.61 -7.07
CA GLN A 73 17.37 19.76 -8.11
C GLN A 73 18.90 19.85 -8.13
N ILE A 74 19.55 18.81 -7.62
CA ILE A 74 21.01 18.72 -7.53
C ILE A 74 21.60 18.17 -8.84
N GLU A 75 20.93 17.21 -9.47
CA GLU A 75 21.34 16.63 -10.74
C GLU A 75 21.27 17.67 -11.88
N LYS A 76 22.31 17.68 -12.71
CA LYS A 76 22.31 18.39 -13.99
C LYS A 76 21.81 17.46 -15.09
N PRO A 77 21.08 17.96 -16.10
CA PRO A 77 20.64 17.12 -17.20
C PRO A 77 21.83 16.47 -17.90
N THR A 78 21.61 15.29 -18.48
CA THR A 78 22.54 14.71 -19.45
C THR A 78 22.65 15.57 -20.72
N ASP A 79 23.58 15.25 -21.61
CA ASP A 79 23.72 15.93 -22.92
C ASP A 79 22.43 15.90 -23.76
N TYR A 80 21.52 14.97 -23.48
CA TYR A 80 20.21 14.85 -24.13
C TYR A 80 19.06 15.48 -23.33
N GLY A 81 19.36 16.22 -22.26
CA GLY A 81 18.34 16.88 -21.44
C GLY A 81 17.67 15.98 -20.40
N MET A 82 18.19 14.78 -20.13
CA MET A 82 17.53 13.77 -19.30
C MET A 82 17.93 13.88 -17.83
N TYR A 83 17.00 13.54 -16.93
CA TYR A 83 17.16 13.51 -15.48
C TYR A 83 16.84 12.12 -14.93
N TRP A 84 17.83 11.48 -14.30
CA TRP A 84 17.70 10.10 -13.83
C TRP A 84 17.59 9.98 -12.31
N CYS A 85 17.93 11.04 -11.60
CA CYS A 85 17.85 11.11 -10.15
C CYS A 85 16.52 11.71 -9.70
N TRP A 86 16.06 11.26 -8.54
CA TRP A 86 15.02 11.94 -7.78
C TRP A 86 15.40 13.40 -7.45
N VAL A 87 14.41 14.20 -7.11
CA VAL A 87 14.59 15.54 -6.55
C VAL A 87 14.07 15.58 -5.14
N TRP A 88 14.68 16.43 -4.31
CA TRP A 88 14.14 16.78 -3.01
C TRP A 88 13.25 18.01 -3.15
N TRP A 89 12.23 18.14 -2.30
CA TRP A 89 11.42 19.33 -2.21
C TRP A 89 11.18 19.69 -0.74
N ASN A 90 10.96 20.98 -0.49
CA ASN A 90 10.58 21.50 0.83
C ASN A 90 9.51 22.57 0.71
N TYR A 91 8.70 22.70 1.75
CA TYR A 91 7.63 23.67 1.86
C TYR A 91 7.54 24.20 3.29
N ASP A 92 7.59 25.51 3.45
CA ASP A 92 7.45 26.17 4.76
C ASP A 92 5.97 26.32 5.12
N LEU A 93 5.42 25.28 5.74
CA LEU A 93 4.02 25.23 6.15
C LEU A 93 3.80 26.09 7.40
N LYS A 94 2.81 26.98 7.38
CA LYS A 94 2.44 27.72 8.59
C LYS A 94 1.77 26.76 9.57
N VAL A 95 2.23 26.76 10.83
CA VAL A 95 1.64 25.89 11.86
C VAL A 95 0.17 26.25 12.11
N ALA A 96 -0.21 27.51 11.89
CA ALA A 96 -1.61 27.93 11.93
C ALA A 96 -2.51 27.20 10.92
N ASP A 97 -2.00 26.84 9.74
CA ASP A 97 -2.78 26.15 8.71
C ASP A 97 -3.05 24.67 9.07
N LEU A 98 -2.36 24.15 10.10
CA LEU A 98 -2.66 22.83 10.67
C LEU A 98 -3.91 22.84 11.56
N VAL A 99 -4.40 24.00 11.99
CA VAL A 99 -5.61 24.10 12.79
C VAL A 99 -6.82 23.72 11.94
N GLY A 100 -7.40 22.55 12.21
CA GLY A 100 -8.51 22.00 11.42
C GLY A 100 -8.06 21.22 10.18
N CYS A 101 -6.76 21.21 9.87
CA CYS A 101 -6.18 20.30 8.88
C CYS A 101 -6.31 18.87 9.37
N LYS A 102 -6.85 18.00 8.52
CA LYS A 102 -6.95 16.56 8.80
C LYS A 102 -5.78 15.79 8.20
N GLU A 103 -5.29 16.25 7.06
CA GLU A 103 -4.30 15.55 6.25
C GLU A 103 -3.45 16.57 5.49
N ILE A 104 -2.14 16.35 5.45
CA ILE A 104 -1.23 17.00 4.52
C ILE A 104 -1.09 16.08 3.31
N TRP A 105 -1.26 16.63 2.12
CA TRP A 105 -1.18 15.93 0.86
C TRP A 105 0.05 16.41 0.10
N CYS A 106 0.78 15.51 -0.55
CA CYS A 106 1.80 15.90 -1.53
C CYS A 106 1.61 15.17 -2.86
N ARG A 107 1.89 15.90 -3.95
CA ARG A 107 1.94 15.35 -5.31
C ARG A 107 3.02 16.02 -6.14
N ALA A 108 3.44 15.35 -7.20
CA ALA A 108 4.39 15.90 -8.17
C ALA A 108 3.86 15.87 -9.61
N TRP A 109 4.45 16.73 -10.44
CA TRP A 109 4.25 16.79 -11.88
C TRP A 109 5.57 16.65 -12.62
N ASP A 110 5.58 15.92 -13.73
CA ASP A 110 6.72 15.88 -14.64
C ASP A 110 6.57 16.85 -15.83
N GLU A 111 7.58 16.90 -16.70
CA GLU A 111 7.60 17.77 -17.88
C GLU A 111 6.65 17.34 -18.99
N ALA A 112 6.16 16.10 -18.96
CA ALA A 112 5.09 15.62 -19.84
C ALA A 112 3.70 15.97 -19.28
N ASN A 113 3.62 16.71 -18.18
CA ASN A 113 2.41 17.03 -17.44
C ASN A 113 1.67 15.80 -16.87
N ASN A 114 2.38 14.71 -16.60
CA ASN A 114 1.81 13.62 -15.81
C ASN A 114 1.74 14.05 -14.34
N CYS A 115 0.59 13.80 -13.71
CA CYS A 115 0.33 14.05 -12.30
C CYS A 115 -0.07 12.76 -11.59
N GLN A 116 0.26 12.65 -10.31
CA GLN A 116 -0.24 11.58 -9.44
C GLN A 116 -1.78 11.64 -9.33
N PRO A 117 -2.48 10.49 -9.35
CA PRO A 117 -3.92 10.43 -9.11
C PRO A 117 -4.25 10.66 -7.63
N ASN A 118 -5.41 11.22 -7.34
CA ASN A 118 -5.87 11.40 -5.96
C ASN A 118 -6.20 10.06 -5.30
N ASP A 119 -6.79 9.13 -6.05
CA ASP A 119 -7.24 7.83 -5.56
C ASP A 119 -6.29 6.71 -6.01
N PRO A 120 -6.17 5.61 -5.23
CA PRO A 120 -5.29 4.52 -5.58
C PRO A 120 -5.80 3.75 -6.80
N THR A 121 -4.88 3.44 -7.72
CA THR A 121 -5.12 2.44 -8.76
C THR A 121 -4.64 1.08 -8.27
N TRP A 122 -5.55 0.28 -7.73
CA TRP A 122 -5.21 -1.06 -7.25
C TRP A 122 -4.89 -2.02 -8.40
N ASN A 123 -3.91 -2.89 -8.21
CA ASN A 123 -3.64 -4.02 -9.08
C ASN A 123 -3.18 -5.22 -8.26
N LEU A 124 -3.28 -6.41 -8.86
CA LEU A 124 -3.00 -7.69 -8.22
C LEU A 124 -1.61 -7.78 -7.58
N MET A 125 -0.61 -7.12 -8.16
CA MET A 125 0.79 -7.17 -7.70
C MET A 125 1.14 -6.04 -6.74
N GLY A 126 0.23 -5.09 -6.50
CA GLY A 126 0.51 -3.89 -5.69
C GLY A 126 1.58 -2.97 -6.29
N MET A 127 1.91 -3.11 -7.58
CA MET A 127 3.02 -2.39 -8.22
C MET A 127 2.58 -1.01 -8.72
N GLY A 128 3.53 -0.08 -8.85
CA GLY A 128 3.27 1.24 -9.44
C GLY A 128 2.31 2.12 -8.63
N ASN A 129 2.12 1.88 -7.33
CA ASN A 129 1.31 2.75 -6.49
C ASN A 129 1.92 4.16 -6.44
N ASN A 130 1.19 5.13 -6.99
CA ASN A 130 1.64 6.52 -7.07
C ASN A 130 0.54 7.52 -6.71
N GLN A 131 -0.47 7.12 -5.94
CA GLN A 131 -1.48 8.06 -5.47
C GLN A 131 -0.85 9.22 -4.70
N VAL A 132 -1.55 10.35 -4.61
CA VAL A 132 -1.17 11.46 -3.72
C VAL A 132 -0.84 10.90 -2.33
N PHE A 133 0.37 11.21 -1.84
CA PHE A 133 0.81 10.74 -0.54
C PHE A 133 0.20 11.61 0.56
N ARG A 134 -0.34 10.97 1.60
CA ARG A 134 -1.13 11.65 2.64
C ARG A 134 -0.62 11.33 4.04
N VAL A 135 -0.29 12.36 4.79
CA VAL A 135 0.04 12.27 6.22
C VAL A 135 -1.12 12.80 7.01
N LYS A 136 -1.67 11.99 7.93
CA LYS A 136 -2.74 12.45 8.82
C LYS A 136 -2.18 13.35 9.91
N VAL A 137 -2.97 14.34 10.27
CA VAL A 137 -2.70 15.29 11.35
C VAL A 137 -3.71 15.04 12.46
N HIS A 138 -3.21 14.71 13.65
CA HIS A 138 -4.02 14.47 14.84
C HIS A 138 -3.79 15.57 15.86
N MET A 139 -4.86 16.03 16.51
CA MET A 139 -4.76 16.87 17.69
C MET A 139 -4.63 15.96 18.92
N ALA A 140 -3.44 15.86 19.48
CA ALA A 140 -3.13 15.02 20.64
C ALA A 140 -2.75 15.86 21.85
N LYS A 141 -2.55 15.17 23.00
CA LYS A 141 -1.95 15.77 24.19
C LYS A 141 -0.61 15.09 24.46
N ASP A 142 0.42 15.89 24.71
CA ASP A 142 1.71 15.41 25.16
C ASP A 142 1.65 14.90 26.61
N VAL A 143 2.72 14.27 27.10
CA VAL A 143 2.88 13.76 28.48
C VAL A 143 2.60 14.85 29.53
N ASN A 144 2.87 16.11 29.17
CA ASN A 144 2.63 17.29 30.03
C ASN A 144 1.21 17.87 29.90
N GLY A 145 0.32 17.22 29.15
CA GLY A 145 -1.06 17.67 28.92
C GLY A 145 -1.21 18.82 27.90
N LYS A 146 -0.11 19.25 27.26
CA LYS A 146 -0.12 20.29 26.22
C LYS A 146 -0.71 19.78 24.92
N HIS A 147 -1.44 20.63 24.21
CA HIS A 147 -1.94 20.32 22.88
C HIS A 147 -0.81 20.30 21.86
N VAL A 148 -0.71 19.20 21.12
CA VAL A 148 0.29 19.02 20.06
C VAL A 148 -0.39 18.52 18.80
N PHE A 149 0.14 18.91 17.64
CA PHE A 149 -0.13 18.19 16.41
C PHE A 149 0.74 16.95 16.37
N GLN A 150 0.16 15.79 16.08
CA GLN A 150 0.87 14.53 15.88
C GLN A 150 0.66 14.06 14.44
N PHE A 151 1.72 13.66 13.77
CA PHE A 151 1.68 13.24 12.37
C PHE A 151 1.71 11.72 12.22
N GLU A 152 0.90 11.20 11.30
CA GLU A 152 0.81 9.77 11.04
C GLU A 152 0.92 9.50 9.55
N HIS A 153 1.98 8.79 9.14
CA HIS A 153 2.16 8.29 7.77
C HIS A 153 1.15 7.18 7.41
N PRO A 154 0.94 6.86 6.12
CA PRO A 154 0.03 5.79 5.70
C PRO A 154 0.32 4.43 6.32
N THR A 155 1.59 4.02 6.25
CA THR A 155 2.12 2.76 6.75
C THR A 155 3.51 2.99 7.33
N ARG A 156 4.05 2.00 8.03
CA ARG A 156 5.45 1.98 8.46
C ARG A 156 6.23 0.92 7.66
N PRO A 157 7.55 1.11 7.49
CA PRO A 157 8.35 0.19 6.69
C PRO A 157 8.52 -1.18 7.36
N GLY A 158 8.53 -2.24 6.54
CA GLY A 158 8.75 -3.61 7.00
C GLY A 158 7.57 -4.16 7.79
N GLN A 159 7.87 -4.81 8.92
CA GLN A 159 6.88 -5.43 9.82
C GLN A 159 6.47 -4.50 10.98
N GLN A 160 6.76 -3.20 10.88
CA GLN A 160 6.42 -2.25 11.93
C GLN A 160 4.93 -1.96 11.94
N GLU A 161 4.33 -2.00 13.12
CA GLU A 161 2.92 -1.62 13.30
C GLU A 161 2.74 -0.10 13.33
N GLY A 162 1.63 0.34 12.75
CA GLY A 162 1.19 1.72 12.75
C GLY A 162 0.99 2.28 11.35
N GLY A 163 0.49 3.50 11.33
CA GLY A 163 0.06 4.18 10.11
C GLY A 163 -1.45 4.15 10.00
N TRP A 164 -2.00 5.21 9.44
CA TRP A 164 -3.45 5.38 9.48
C TRP A 164 -4.20 4.38 8.58
N MET A 165 -3.52 3.77 7.61
CA MET A 165 -4.11 2.71 6.79
C MET A 165 -4.24 1.38 7.53
N THR A 166 -3.47 1.13 8.60
CA THR A 166 -3.57 -0.11 9.39
C THR A 166 -4.70 -0.09 10.41
N LYS A 167 -5.23 1.10 10.74
CA LYS A 167 -6.37 1.26 11.66
C LYS A 167 -7.72 1.09 10.98
N LEU A 168 -7.83 1.42 9.69
CA LEU A 168 -9.02 1.10 8.90
C LEU A 168 -9.17 -0.41 8.68
N SER A 169 -8.08 -1.17 8.82
CA SER A 169 -8.07 -2.61 8.64
C SER A 169 -8.44 -3.35 9.93
N GLU A 170 -9.62 -3.10 10.49
CA GLU A 170 -10.36 -4.20 11.13
C GLU A 170 -10.59 -5.25 10.03
N LYS A 171 -9.58 -6.12 9.87
CA LYS A 171 -9.37 -7.16 8.86
C LYS A 171 -10.36 -7.14 7.68
N PRO A 172 -10.12 -6.37 6.62
CA PRO A 172 -10.71 -6.72 5.33
C PRO A 172 -10.17 -8.11 4.96
N ASP A 173 -11.08 -9.05 4.74
CA ASP A 173 -10.73 -10.32 4.11
C ASP A 173 -10.09 -10.01 2.76
N SER A 174 -8.77 -10.23 2.69
CA SER A 174 -7.87 -10.13 1.53
C SER A 174 -7.20 -8.78 1.23
N ALA A 175 -5.87 -8.79 1.37
CA ALA A 175 -4.94 -8.55 0.26
C ALA A 175 -3.58 -9.17 0.64
N GLY A 176 -3.20 -10.25 -0.06
CA GLY A 176 -1.81 -10.69 -0.26
C GLY A 176 -0.92 -11.01 0.98
N PHE A 177 -0.49 -12.27 1.07
CA PHE A 177 0.66 -12.77 1.84
C PHE A 177 0.61 -12.80 3.38
N GLY A 178 -0.17 -11.97 4.08
CA GLY A 178 -0.16 -11.99 5.56
C GLY A 178 -0.87 -13.19 6.23
N ARG A 179 -1.82 -13.85 5.54
CA ARG A 179 -2.68 -14.87 6.16
C ARG A 179 -2.07 -16.27 6.22
N LEU A 180 -0.94 -16.52 5.56
CA LEU A 180 -0.34 -17.87 5.49
C LEU A 180 0.47 -18.24 6.75
N LEU A 181 0.84 -17.27 7.59
CA LEU A 181 1.70 -17.50 8.75
C LEU A 181 0.95 -17.59 10.09
N GLU A 182 -0.31 -17.18 10.17
CA GLU A 182 -1.02 -17.04 11.46
C GLU A 182 -2.15 -18.04 11.72
N GLN A 183 -2.49 -18.95 10.79
CA GLN A 183 -3.54 -19.95 11.06
C GLN A 183 -3.01 -21.22 11.77
N GLY A 184 -2.23 -21.01 12.82
CA GLY A 184 -2.08 -21.95 13.93
C GLY A 184 -2.63 -21.27 15.19
N GLN A 185 -3.63 -21.87 15.82
CA GLN A 185 -4.24 -21.48 17.11
C GLN A 185 -5.39 -20.45 17.04
N THR A 186 -6.63 -20.94 16.99
CA THR A 186 -7.47 -21.15 18.19
C THR A 186 -8.90 -21.49 17.76
N VAL A 187 -9.44 -22.53 18.39
CA VAL A 187 -10.78 -23.08 18.17
C VAL A 187 -11.79 -22.23 18.93
N LYS A 188 -12.89 -21.84 18.29
CA LYS A 188 -14.14 -21.53 18.99
C LYS A 188 -15.31 -22.26 18.33
N GLU A 189 -15.96 -23.01 19.21
CA GLU A 189 -17.12 -23.86 19.06
C GLU A 189 -18.39 -23.01 19.10
N GLU A 190 -19.31 -23.16 18.14
CA GLU A 190 -20.70 -22.81 18.38
C GLU A 190 -21.70 -23.61 17.53
N ALA A 191 -22.85 -23.83 18.13
CA ALA A 191 -23.80 -24.91 17.88
C ALA A 191 -24.80 -24.65 16.71
N ALA A 192 -25.35 -25.75 16.20
CA ALA A 192 -26.41 -25.82 15.18
C ALA A 192 -27.84 -25.82 15.83
N PRO A 193 -28.99 -25.96 15.11
CA PRO A 193 -29.19 -26.21 13.66
C PRO A 193 -30.46 -25.57 13.00
N ALA A 194 -30.67 -25.90 11.70
CA ALA A 194 -31.92 -26.19 10.96
C ALA A 194 -32.03 -25.43 9.62
N ALA A 195 -32.44 -25.95 8.46
CA ALA A 195 -32.76 -27.29 7.95
C ALA A 195 -32.58 -27.26 6.40
N ALA A 196 -32.29 -28.41 5.79
CA ALA A 196 -31.94 -28.58 4.36
C ALA A 196 -33.13 -28.76 3.39
N PRO A 197 -32.86 -28.73 2.07
CA PRO A 197 -33.31 -29.85 1.24
C PRO A 197 -32.21 -30.54 0.40
N ALA A 198 -32.47 -31.82 0.13
CA ALA A 198 -31.76 -32.92 -0.54
C ALA A 198 -31.29 -32.64 -1.99
N ALA A 199 -30.44 -33.43 -2.66
CA ALA A 199 -29.42 -34.42 -2.34
C ALA A 199 -28.65 -34.65 -3.68
N LYS A 200 -27.32 -34.62 -3.65
CA LYS A 200 -26.47 -35.29 -4.65
C LYS A 200 -25.71 -36.36 -3.88
N SER A 201 -25.50 -37.52 -4.48
CA SER A 201 -24.85 -38.67 -3.84
C SER A 201 -23.46 -38.31 -3.30
N ASP A 202 -23.40 -37.99 -2.00
CA ASP A 202 -22.15 -37.78 -1.27
C ASP A 202 -21.44 -39.12 -1.11
N LYS A 203 -20.59 -39.46 -2.06
CA LYS A 203 -19.56 -40.48 -1.84
C LYS A 203 -18.59 -39.88 -0.83
N ARG A 204 -18.81 -40.17 0.46
CA ARG A 204 -17.98 -39.68 1.56
C ARG A 204 -16.68 -40.46 1.57
N ILE A 205 -15.61 -39.81 1.11
CA ILE A 205 -14.26 -40.35 1.13
C ILE A 205 -13.64 -39.94 2.47
N THR A 206 -13.14 -40.90 3.24
CA THR A 206 -12.51 -40.62 4.53
C THR A 206 -11.10 -40.08 4.32
N ALA A 207 -10.57 -39.28 5.25
CA ALA A 207 -9.18 -38.82 5.17
C ALA A 207 -8.16 -39.98 5.15
N ALA A 208 -8.51 -41.12 5.75
CA ALA A 208 -7.70 -42.33 5.69
C ALA A 208 -7.64 -42.93 4.28
N GLU A 209 -8.71 -42.77 3.49
CA GLU A 209 -8.73 -43.18 2.09
C GLU A 209 -7.91 -42.22 1.23
N VAL A 210 -8.08 -40.91 1.40
CA VAL A 210 -7.31 -39.89 0.67
C VAL A 210 -5.81 -40.06 0.89
N ARG A 211 -5.39 -40.44 2.11
CA ARG A 211 -3.98 -40.67 2.44
C ARG A 211 -3.31 -41.78 1.62
N LYS A 212 -4.08 -42.70 1.02
CA LYS A 212 -3.53 -43.75 0.15
C LYS A 212 -3.14 -43.22 -1.23
N HIS A 213 -3.66 -42.06 -1.63
CA HIS A 213 -3.44 -41.40 -2.91
C HIS A 213 -2.38 -40.30 -2.74
N ASN A 214 -1.12 -40.72 -2.60
CA ASN A 214 0.02 -39.86 -2.28
C ASN A 214 1.24 -40.08 -3.20
N LYS A 215 1.03 -40.58 -4.41
CA LYS A 215 2.09 -40.85 -5.40
C LYS A 215 1.95 -39.89 -6.57
N GLU A 216 3.02 -39.59 -7.28
CA GLU A 216 3.03 -38.64 -8.41
C GLU A 216 1.96 -38.92 -9.48
N GLU A 217 1.68 -40.20 -9.74
CA GLU A 217 0.66 -40.67 -10.69
C GLU A 217 -0.74 -40.87 -10.07
N ASP A 218 -0.91 -40.54 -8.78
CA ASP A 218 -2.14 -40.74 -8.00
C ASP A 218 -2.12 -39.82 -6.75
N VAL A 219 -2.48 -38.53 -6.94
CA VAL A 219 -2.45 -37.50 -5.89
C VAL A 219 -3.82 -36.92 -5.64
N TRP A 220 -4.33 -37.14 -4.43
CA TRP A 220 -5.58 -36.55 -3.99
C TRP A 220 -5.36 -35.56 -2.84
N ILE A 221 -6.08 -34.45 -2.87
CA ILE A 221 -6.01 -33.41 -1.84
C ILE A 221 -7.38 -33.14 -1.22
N ILE A 222 -7.38 -32.71 0.04
CA ILE A 222 -8.60 -32.29 0.74
C ILE A 222 -8.60 -30.77 0.85
N VAL A 223 -9.56 -30.11 0.22
CA VAL A 223 -9.76 -28.65 0.34
C VAL A 223 -11.20 -28.39 0.77
N ASN A 224 -11.39 -27.68 1.89
CA ASN A 224 -12.70 -27.34 2.44
C ASN A 224 -13.64 -28.56 2.62
N ASN A 225 -13.12 -29.65 3.21
CA ASN A 225 -13.82 -30.92 3.42
C ASN A 225 -14.34 -31.61 2.13
N LYS A 226 -13.73 -31.32 0.98
CA LYS A 226 -13.98 -32.01 -0.30
C LYS A 226 -12.67 -32.62 -0.80
N VAL A 227 -12.77 -33.81 -1.39
CA VAL A 227 -11.64 -34.53 -1.97
C VAL A 227 -11.56 -34.20 -3.45
N TYR A 228 -10.37 -33.81 -3.91
CA TYR A 228 -10.07 -33.55 -5.31
C TYR A 228 -8.96 -34.49 -5.76
N ASP A 229 -9.16 -35.11 -6.91
CA ASP A 229 -8.11 -35.81 -7.64
C ASP A 229 -7.34 -34.77 -8.47
N CYS A 230 -6.05 -34.62 -8.18
CA CYS A 230 -5.17 -33.64 -8.81
C CYS A 230 -4.13 -34.29 -9.73
N THR A 231 -4.28 -35.59 -10.02
CA THR A 231 -3.32 -36.35 -10.82
C THR A 231 -3.05 -35.71 -12.18
N GLU A 232 -4.09 -35.31 -12.92
CA GLU A 232 -3.94 -34.64 -14.23
C GLU A 232 -3.46 -33.17 -14.11
N TYR A 233 -3.53 -32.58 -12.92
CA TYR A 233 -3.19 -31.16 -12.70
C TYR A 233 -1.72 -30.96 -12.35
N LEU A 234 -1.01 -31.98 -11.89
CA LEU A 234 0.41 -31.91 -11.54
C LEU A 234 1.28 -31.47 -12.73
N ASP A 235 1.04 -32.02 -13.92
CA ASP A 235 1.75 -31.65 -15.15
C ASP A 235 1.46 -30.22 -15.64
N LEU A 236 0.34 -29.63 -15.19
CA LEU A 236 -0.11 -28.29 -15.55
C LEU A 236 0.26 -27.24 -14.50
N HIS A 237 0.92 -27.65 -13.41
CA HIS A 237 1.30 -26.75 -12.33
C HIS A 237 2.50 -25.87 -12.76
N PRO A 238 2.44 -24.53 -12.63
CA PRO A 238 3.45 -23.60 -13.16
C PRO A 238 4.83 -23.69 -12.48
N GLY A 239 4.98 -24.51 -11.43
CA GLY A 239 6.24 -24.82 -10.78
C GLY A 239 6.93 -26.11 -11.25
N GLY A 240 6.31 -26.88 -12.15
CA GLY A 240 6.79 -28.22 -12.54
C GLY A 240 6.62 -29.28 -11.44
N ALA A 241 6.90 -30.54 -11.77
CA ALA A 241 6.69 -31.70 -10.89
C ALA A 241 7.61 -31.74 -9.64
N GLU A 242 8.64 -30.89 -9.58
CA GLU A 242 9.60 -30.83 -8.46
C GLU A 242 9.35 -29.69 -7.45
N SER A 243 8.20 -29.01 -7.53
CA SER A 243 7.81 -27.96 -6.57
C SER A 243 7.23 -28.48 -5.25
#